data_AF-A0A5N5W1F5-F1
#
_entry.id   AF-A0A5N5W1F5-F1
#
_cell.length_a   1.000
_cell.length_b   1.000
_cell.length_c   1.000
_cell.angle_alpha   90.00
_cell.angle_beta   90.00
_cell.angle_gamma   90.00
#
_symmetry.space_group_name_H-M   'P 1'
#
loop_
_entity.id
_entity.type
_entity.pdbx_description
1 polymer ?
#
loop_
_entity_poly.entity_id
_entity_poly.type
_entity_poly.pdbx_seq_one_letter_code
_entity_poly.pdbx_strand_id
1 'polypeptide(L)'
;MYRIVVGEQHPGMFRGYRLEDLDDTDAAAVREGRMVLAAIGLEKQRRDGYWVRKADKINFVVPLDVLGEYPHFEEIADEETRFWASDMWGATLEVPAGREALWGRLQTPCTVIETETELYENGIKHTGYVLIRDFGGERRRVSAELLSVEASKA
;
A
#
# COMPACT_ATOMS: atom_id res chain seq x y z
N MET A 1 11.65 1.03 -6.73
CA MET A 1 11.12 0.60 -5.42
C MET A 1 9.79 1.28 -5.19
N TYR A 2 8.86 0.65 -4.46
CA TYR A 2 7.64 1.30 -4.00
C TYR A 2 7.87 1.85 -2.58
N ARG A 3 7.21 2.96 -2.24
CA ARG A 3 7.11 3.46 -0.87
C ARG A 3 5.66 3.81 -0.55
N ILE A 4 5.24 3.59 0.68
CA ILE A 4 3.94 4.00 1.20
C ILE A 4 4.12 5.40 1.81
N VAL A 5 3.24 6.33 1.46
CA VAL A 5 3.25 7.69 1.99
C VAL A 5 1.89 7.96 2.63
N VAL A 6 1.87 8.19 3.93
CA VAL A 6 0.71 8.73 4.64
C VAL A 6 0.96 10.23 4.82
N GLY A 7 0.24 11.04 4.05
CA GLY A 7 0.43 12.49 4.03
C GLY A 7 -0.83 13.23 4.42
N GLU A 8 -0.65 14.35 5.12
CA GLU A 8 -1.74 15.31 5.33
C GLU A 8 -2.26 15.80 3.97
N GLN A 9 -3.58 15.93 3.87
CA GLN A 9 -4.17 16.43 2.65
C GLN A 9 -3.94 17.92 2.49
N HIS A 10 -3.34 18.32 1.36
CA HIS A 10 -3.31 19.71 0.98
C HIS A 10 -4.71 20.17 0.53
N PRO A 11 -5.22 21.33 0.99
CA PRO A 11 -6.58 21.82 0.66
C PRO A 11 -6.90 21.96 -0.83
N GLY A 12 -5.88 21.98 -1.70
CA GLY A 12 -6.01 22.17 -3.15
C GLY A 12 -5.98 20.90 -4.03
N MET A 13 -5.79 19.70 -3.47
CA MET A 13 -5.62 18.44 -4.24
C MET A 13 -6.91 17.62 -4.39
N PHE A 14 -8.06 18.29 -4.41
CA PHE A 14 -9.31 17.65 -3.99
C PHE A 14 -10.07 16.85 -5.05
N ARG A 15 -10.46 15.63 -4.67
CA ARG A 15 -11.70 14.93 -5.07
C ARG A 15 -12.21 14.13 -3.85
N GLY A 16 -13.33 14.52 -3.25
CA GLY A 16 -14.05 13.61 -2.35
C GLY A 16 -14.83 14.23 -1.19
N TYR A 17 -14.17 14.46 -0.05
CA TYR A 17 -14.87 14.64 1.24
C TYR A 17 -14.27 15.77 2.07
N ARG A 18 -15.11 16.75 2.41
CA ARG A 18 -14.76 17.88 3.26
C ARG A 18 -14.84 17.44 4.74
N LEU A 19 -14.24 18.20 5.64
CA LEU A 19 -14.35 17.94 7.09
C LEU A 19 -15.82 17.84 7.56
N GLU A 20 -16.72 18.58 6.92
CA GLU A 20 -18.16 18.56 7.16
C GLU A 20 -18.90 17.34 6.58
N ASP A 21 -18.23 16.55 5.74
CA ASP A 21 -18.75 15.30 5.20
C ASP A 21 -18.31 14.07 6.04
N LEU A 22 -17.54 14.28 7.12
CA LEU A 22 -17.15 13.26 8.08
C LEU A 22 -18.21 13.08 9.19
N ASP A 23 -18.22 11.90 9.82
CA ASP A 23 -19.00 11.67 11.02
C ASP A 23 -18.59 12.65 12.14
N ASP A 24 -19.55 13.07 12.96
CA ASP A 24 -19.36 14.13 13.97
C ASP A 24 -18.19 13.84 14.95
N THR A 25 -17.97 12.57 15.28
CA THR A 25 -16.87 12.12 16.16
C THR A 25 -15.50 12.39 15.53
N ASP A 26 -15.34 12.06 14.25
CA ASP A 26 -14.08 12.23 13.53
C ASP A 26 -13.83 13.70 13.24
N ALA A 27 -14.87 14.43 12.84
CA ALA A 27 -14.79 15.86 12.66
C ALA A 27 -14.41 16.59 13.97
N ALA A 28 -14.92 16.13 15.13
CA ALA A 28 -14.52 16.65 16.43
C ALA A 28 -13.06 16.32 16.78
N ALA A 29 -12.61 15.08 16.57
CA ALA A 29 -11.23 14.68 16.81
C ALA A 29 -10.22 15.47 15.96
N VAL A 30 -10.58 15.79 14.71
CA VAL A 30 -9.78 16.66 13.84
C VAL A 30 -9.76 18.10 14.35
N ARG A 31 -10.91 18.67 14.74
CA ARG A 31 -10.97 20.03 15.31
C ARG A 31 -10.17 20.18 16.61
N GLU A 32 -10.10 19.11 17.41
CA GLU A 32 -9.31 19.04 18.64
C GLU A 32 -7.81 18.81 18.41
N GLY A 33 -7.39 18.61 17.15
CA GLY A 33 -5.99 18.37 16.79
C GLY A 33 -5.48 16.98 17.18
N ARG A 34 -6.37 16.03 17.49
CA ARG A 34 -6.01 14.64 17.82
C ARG A 34 -5.83 13.78 16.58
N MET A 35 -6.47 14.15 15.48
CA MET A 35 -6.41 13.45 14.20
C MET A 35 -6.31 14.46 13.05
N VAL A 36 -5.94 13.98 11.87
CA VAL A 36 -5.83 14.76 10.65
C VAL A 36 -6.50 14.06 9.48
N LEU A 37 -6.97 14.84 8.51
CA LEU A 37 -7.38 14.31 7.22
C LEU A 37 -6.14 13.97 6.41
N ALA A 38 -5.96 12.69 6.10
CA ALA A 38 -4.81 12.18 5.37
C ALA A 38 -5.21 11.50 4.06
N ALA A 39 -4.21 11.31 3.22
CA ALA A 39 -4.24 10.39 2.11
C ALA A 39 -3.13 9.36 2.30
N ILE A 40 -3.42 8.12 1.95
CA ILE A 40 -2.42 7.05 1.88
C ILE A 40 -2.14 6.85 0.39
N GLY A 41 -0.88 7.02 -0.01
CA GLY A 41 -0.45 6.89 -1.40
C GLY A 41 0.65 5.86 -1.55
N LEU A 42 0.63 5.16 -2.69
CA LEU A 42 1.74 4.32 -3.14
C LEU A 42 2.50 5.03 -4.23
N GLU A 43 3.78 5.26 -3.97
CA GLU A 43 4.68 5.92 -4.90
C GLU A 43 5.70 4.93 -5.44
N LYS A 44 5.76 4.82 -6.78
CA LYS A 44 6.73 3.98 -7.48
C LYS A 44 7.81 4.86 -8.08
N GLN A 45 9.06 4.55 -7.78
CA GLN A 45 10.19 5.17 -8.47
C GLN A 45 10.22 4.72 -9.93
N ARG A 46 10.29 5.66 -10.88
CA ARG A 46 10.52 5.38 -12.30
C ARG A 46 12.03 5.37 -12.60
N ARG A 47 12.44 4.73 -13.71
CA ARG A 47 13.80 4.92 -14.26
C ARG A 47 13.98 6.44 -14.43
N ASP A 48 15.12 6.97 -13.99
CA ASP A 48 15.46 8.41 -13.88
C ASP A 48 15.09 9.11 -12.55
N GLY A 49 14.77 8.35 -11.51
CA GLY A 49 14.85 8.83 -10.12
C GLY A 49 13.67 9.68 -9.63
N TYR A 50 12.65 9.88 -10.45
CA TYR A 50 11.40 10.53 -10.02
C TYR A 50 10.39 9.52 -9.50
N TRP A 51 9.58 9.97 -8.54
CA TRP A 51 8.49 9.21 -7.95
C TRP A 51 7.20 9.46 -8.71
N VAL A 52 6.50 8.38 -9.07
CA VAL A 52 5.19 8.42 -9.72
C VAL A 52 4.18 7.77 -8.80
N ARG A 53 3.11 8.50 -8.46
CA ARG A 53 1.99 7.95 -7.70
C ARG A 53 1.26 6.90 -8.54
N LYS A 54 1.00 5.73 -7.95
CA LYS A 54 0.40 4.56 -8.63
C LYS A 54 -1.01 4.26 -8.16
N ALA A 55 -1.25 4.40 -6.86
CA ALA A 55 -2.56 4.29 -6.26
C ALA A 55 -2.62 5.22 -5.06
N ASP A 56 -3.81 5.71 -4.75
CA ASP A 56 -4.07 6.47 -3.54
C ASP A 56 -5.47 6.17 -3.01
N LYS A 57 -5.54 6.10 -1.69
CA LYS A 57 -6.77 6.19 -0.94
C LYS A 57 -6.82 7.55 -0.28
N ILE A 58 -7.87 8.29 -0.61
CA ILE A 58 -8.10 9.66 -0.18
C ILE A 58 -9.24 9.65 0.83
N ASN A 59 -9.20 10.61 1.75
CA ASN A 59 -10.22 10.90 2.76
C ASN A 59 -10.25 9.87 3.89
N PHE A 60 -9.12 9.74 4.57
CA PHE A 60 -9.00 8.91 5.75
C PHE A 60 -8.58 9.77 6.94
N VAL A 61 -9.07 9.45 8.13
CA VAL A 61 -8.74 10.18 9.36
C VAL A 61 -7.71 9.37 10.11
N VAL A 62 -6.54 9.95 10.37
CA VAL A 62 -5.44 9.27 11.06
C VAL A 62 -4.94 10.09 12.24
N PRO A 63 -4.37 9.44 13.26
CA PRO A 63 -3.52 10.11 14.24
C PRO A 63 -2.35 10.84 13.57
N LEU A 64 -1.95 12.00 14.12
CA LEU A 64 -0.89 12.83 13.53
C LEU A 64 0.48 12.12 13.46
N ASP A 65 0.77 11.23 14.40
CA ASP A 65 2.01 10.45 14.49
C ASP A 65 2.10 9.32 13.45
N VAL A 66 1.01 9.07 12.70
CA VAL A 66 0.95 8.12 11.59
C VAL A 66 1.34 8.78 10.26
N LEU A 67 1.50 10.11 10.20
CA LEU A 67 2.01 10.77 9.02
C LEU A 67 3.49 10.42 8.79
N GLY A 68 3.83 10.01 7.56
CA GLY A 68 5.20 9.64 7.23
C GLY A 68 5.34 8.82 5.96
N GLU A 69 6.58 8.40 5.71
CA GLU A 69 6.91 7.46 4.64
C GLU A 69 7.29 6.12 5.26
N TYR A 70 6.70 5.04 4.76
CA TYR A 70 6.90 3.70 5.27
C TYR A 70 7.40 2.78 4.14
N PRO A 71 8.46 1.99 4.38
CA PRO A 71 8.92 0.98 3.42
C PRO A 71 7.99 -0.24 3.39
N HIS A 72 7.31 -0.52 4.51
CA HIS A 72 6.39 -1.65 4.69
C HIS A 72 5.17 -1.21 5.50
N PHE A 73 3.98 -1.73 5.18
CA PHE A 73 2.74 -1.32 5.86
C PHE A 73 2.70 -1.80 7.31
N GLU A 74 3.42 -2.88 7.65
CA GLU A 74 3.49 -3.42 9.02
C GLU A 74 4.13 -2.45 10.02
N GLU A 75 4.90 -1.47 9.53
CA GLU A 75 5.53 -0.42 10.33
C GLU A 75 4.55 0.69 10.73
N ILE A 76 3.35 0.71 10.12
CA ILE A 76 2.27 1.63 10.50
C ILE A 76 1.63 1.12 11.79
N ALA A 77 1.70 1.94 12.84
CA ALA A 77 1.22 1.60 14.17
C ALA A 77 -0.31 1.51 14.24
N ASP A 78 -1.01 2.40 13.53
CA ASP A 78 -2.47 2.42 13.45
C ASP A 78 -3.00 1.26 12.61
N GLU A 79 -3.89 0.46 13.20
CA GLU A 79 -4.34 -0.80 12.60
C GLU A 79 -5.18 -0.58 11.34
N GLU A 80 -6.06 0.43 11.34
CA GLU A 80 -6.93 0.70 10.20
C GLU A 80 -6.14 1.29 9.03
N THR A 81 -5.24 2.24 9.30
CA THR A 81 -4.31 2.78 8.31
C THR A 81 -3.44 1.68 7.72
N ARG A 82 -2.93 0.77 8.57
CA ARG A 82 -2.15 -0.39 8.14
C ARG A 82 -2.96 -1.31 7.22
N PHE A 83 -4.22 -1.59 7.56
CA PHE A 83 -5.11 -2.40 6.73
C PHE A 83 -5.25 -1.79 5.33
N TRP A 84 -5.56 -0.50 5.23
CA TRP A 84 -5.71 0.17 3.94
C TRP A 84 -4.40 0.28 3.16
N ALA A 85 -3.27 0.50 3.84
CA ALA A 85 -1.95 0.48 3.21
C ALA A 85 -1.60 -0.91 2.65
N SER A 86 -1.93 -1.98 3.39
CA SER A 86 -1.73 -3.38 2.97
C SER A 86 -2.54 -3.72 1.73
N ASP A 87 -3.84 -3.37 1.74
CA ASP A 87 -4.77 -3.58 0.64
C ASP A 87 -4.27 -2.91 -0.64
N MET A 88 -3.88 -1.64 -0.56
CA MET A 88 -3.29 -0.93 -1.70
C MET A 88 -1.94 -1.51 -2.13
N TRP A 89 -1.10 -1.93 -1.18
CA TRP A 89 0.23 -2.48 -1.48
C TRP A 89 0.10 -3.77 -2.28
N GLY A 90 -0.75 -4.69 -1.81
CA GLY A 90 -1.16 -5.86 -2.56
C GLY A 90 -1.68 -5.47 -3.95
N ALA A 91 -2.59 -4.49 -4.01
CA ALA A 91 -3.18 -4.04 -5.26
C ALA A 91 -2.17 -3.68 -6.36
N THR A 92 -1.08 -3.02 -5.99
CA THR A 92 -0.14 -2.42 -6.94
C THR A 92 1.14 -3.25 -7.17
N LEU A 93 1.21 -4.43 -6.57
CA LEU A 93 2.36 -5.32 -6.70
C LEU A 93 2.47 -5.82 -8.15
N GLU A 94 3.28 -5.12 -8.94
CA GLU A 94 3.66 -5.49 -10.31
C GLU A 94 4.98 -6.29 -10.24
N VAL A 95 4.89 -7.62 -10.12
CA VAL A 95 6.08 -8.49 -10.04
C VAL A 95 6.10 -9.46 -11.22
N PRO A 96 7.15 -9.44 -12.06
CA PRO A 96 7.26 -10.38 -13.17
C PRO A 96 7.38 -11.83 -12.70
N ALA A 97 6.85 -12.75 -13.49
CA ALA A 97 7.15 -14.17 -13.39
C ALA A 97 8.67 -14.42 -13.42
N GLY A 98 9.15 -15.35 -12.59
CA GLY A 98 10.55 -15.69 -12.43
C GLY A 98 11.33 -14.81 -11.46
N ARG A 99 10.74 -13.76 -10.88
CA ARG A 99 11.45 -12.91 -9.91
C ARG A 99 11.59 -13.61 -8.56
N GLU A 100 12.78 -13.54 -7.97
CA GLU A 100 13.03 -13.95 -6.59
C GLU A 100 12.37 -12.97 -5.60
N ALA A 101 11.75 -13.53 -4.56
CA ALA A 101 11.03 -12.78 -3.55
C ALA A 101 11.10 -13.51 -2.20
N LEU A 102 10.62 -12.83 -1.16
CA LEU A 102 10.46 -13.36 0.18
C LEU A 102 8.97 -13.36 0.50
N TRP A 103 8.49 -14.48 1.04
CA TRP A 103 7.08 -14.68 1.35
C TRP A 103 6.85 -14.86 2.85
N GLY A 104 5.85 -14.13 3.35
CA GLY A 104 5.33 -14.23 4.71
C GLY A 104 6.27 -13.64 5.76
N ARG A 105 5.84 -13.72 7.03
CA ARG A 105 6.56 -13.11 8.16
C ARG A 105 7.96 -13.67 8.40
N LEU A 106 8.18 -14.93 8.02
CA LEU A 106 9.48 -15.58 8.14
C LEU A 106 10.42 -15.24 6.99
N GLN A 107 9.99 -14.40 6.04
CA GLN A 107 10.77 -13.99 4.88
C GLN A 107 11.30 -15.21 4.12
N THR A 108 10.42 -16.18 3.86
CA THR A 108 10.81 -17.44 3.22
C THR A 108 11.13 -17.19 1.75
N PRO A 109 12.32 -17.56 1.25
CA PRO A 109 12.66 -17.39 -0.15
C PRO A 109 11.69 -18.13 -1.08
N CYS A 110 11.26 -17.46 -2.15
CA CYS A 110 10.39 -18.01 -3.16
C CYS A 110 10.64 -17.38 -4.54
N THR A 111 10.04 -17.95 -5.57
CA THR A 111 10.02 -17.40 -6.93
C THR A 111 8.59 -17.10 -7.35
N VAL A 112 8.34 -15.92 -7.87
CA VAL A 112 7.02 -15.57 -8.43
C VAL A 112 6.77 -16.37 -9.70
N ILE A 113 5.63 -17.03 -9.80
CA ILE A 113 5.17 -17.73 -11.01
C ILE A 113 4.26 -16.81 -11.80
N GLU A 114 3.26 -16.22 -11.16
CA GLU A 114 2.25 -15.39 -11.79
C GLU A 114 1.61 -14.44 -10.75
N THR A 115 1.22 -13.25 -11.18
CA THR A 115 0.45 -12.30 -10.37
C THR A 115 -0.99 -12.29 -10.88
N GLU A 116 -1.94 -12.57 -10.00
CA GLU A 116 -3.37 -12.52 -10.31
C GLU A 116 -3.89 -11.11 -9.99
N THR A 117 -4.26 -10.38 -11.04
CA THR A 117 -4.74 -9.00 -10.93
C THR A 117 -6.23 -8.91 -11.26
N GLU A 118 -7.03 -8.40 -10.33
CA GLU A 118 -8.43 -8.03 -10.54
C GLU A 118 -8.54 -6.53 -10.83
N LEU A 119 -9.54 -6.11 -11.59
CA LEU A 119 -9.80 -4.70 -11.90
C LEU A 119 -10.92 -4.17 -11.01
N TYR A 120 -10.69 -3.04 -10.34
CA TYR A 120 -11.76 -2.25 -9.71
C TYR A 120 -12.49 -1.39 -10.74
N GLU A 121 -13.65 -0.86 -10.35
CA GLU A 121 -14.27 0.28 -11.02
C GLU A 121 -13.28 1.46 -11.07
N ASN A 122 -13.23 2.16 -12.21
CA ASN A 122 -12.30 3.26 -12.54
C ASN A 122 -10.87 2.84 -12.98
N GLY A 123 -10.63 1.57 -13.30
CA GLY A 123 -9.40 1.14 -14.00
C GLY A 123 -8.17 0.99 -13.10
N ILE A 124 -8.36 1.02 -11.78
CA ILE A 124 -7.33 0.66 -10.80
C ILE A 124 -7.23 -0.87 -10.77
N LYS A 125 -6.00 -1.38 -10.91
CA LYS A 125 -5.69 -2.82 -10.86
C LYS A 125 -5.34 -3.21 -9.42
N HIS A 126 -5.81 -4.37 -8.98
CA HIS A 126 -5.54 -4.98 -7.69
C HIS A 126 -4.92 -6.36 -7.86
N THR A 127 -3.63 -6.54 -7.54
CA THR A 127 -3.03 -7.88 -7.40
C THR A 127 -3.46 -8.46 -6.05
N GLY A 128 -4.60 -9.17 -6.02
CA GLY A 128 -5.07 -9.79 -4.78
C GLY A 128 -4.24 -10.99 -4.37
N TYR A 129 -3.65 -11.68 -5.35
CA TYR A 129 -2.93 -12.91 -5.10
C TYR A 129 -1.73 -13.07 -6.03
N VAL A 130 -0.71 -13.76 -5.53
CA VAL A 130 0.47 -14.15 -6.29
C VAL A 130 0.61 -15.66 -6.18
N LEU A 131 0.78 -16.31 -7.33
CA LEU A 131 1.22 -17.70 -7.38
C LEU A 131 2.74 -17.72 -7.25
N ILE A 132 3.26 -18.39 -6.24
CA ILE A 132 4.70 -18.54 -5.97
C ILE A 132 5.13 -20.00 -6.03
N ARG A 133 6.43 -20.20 -6.20
CA ARG A 133 7.14 -21.46 -5.95
C ARG A 133 8.01 -21.27 -4.72
N ASP A 134 7.78 -22.05 -3.67
CA ASP A 134 8.68 -22.03 -2.52
C ASP A 134 10.00 -22.77 -2.82
N PHE A 135 10.97 -22.67 -1.91
CA PHE A 135 12.27 -23.33 -2.05
C PHE A 135 12.18 -24.87 -2.07
N GLY A 136 11.07 -25.45 -1.58
CA GLY A 136 10.77 -26.88 -1.69
C GLY A 136 10.22 -27.28 -3.06
N GLY A 137 9.97 -26.31 -3.95
CA GLY A 137 9.40 -26.51 -5.28
C GLY A 137 7.87 -26.56 -5.30
N GLU A 138 7.20 -26.41 -4.16
CA GLU A 138 5.75 -26.43 -4.06
C GLU A 138 5.15 -25.12 -4.59
N ARG A 139 4.03 -25.22 -5.31
CA ARG A 139 3.29 -24.06 -5.80
C ARG A 139 2.27 -23.62 -4.76
N ARG A 140 2.25 -22.33 -4.43
CA ARG A 140 1.31 -21.77 -3.45
C ARG A 140 0.70 -20.48 -3.99
N ARG A 141 -0.61 -20.32 -3.82
CA ARG A 141 -1.31 -19.06 -4.04
C ARG A 141 -1.36 -18.29 -2.72
N VAL A 142 -0.78 -17.10 -2.68
CA VAL A 142 -0.61 -16.31 -1.47
C VAL A 142 -1.11 -14.89 -1.67
N SER A 143 -1.53 -14.22 -0.60
CA SER A 143 -1.86 -12.79 -0.67
C SER A 143 -0.63 -12.01 -1.12
N ALA A 144 -0.81 -11.12 -2.09
CA ALA A 144 0.27 -10.30 -2.64
C ALA A 144 0.92 -9.41 -1.58
N GLU A 145 0.14 -8.99 -0.57
CA GLU A 145 0.63 -8.15 0.53
C GLU A 145 1.74 -8.84 1.35
N LEU A 146 1.77 -10.18 1.35
CA LEU A 146 2.76 -10.97 2.09
C LEU A 146 4.05 -11.19 1.29
N LEU A 147 4.16 -10.61 0.09
CA LEU A 147 5.32 -10.76 -0.77
C LEU A 147 6.21 -9.52 -0.67
N SER A 148 7.45 -9.72 -0.24
CA SER A 148 8.50 -8.71 -0.32
C SER A 148 9.44 -9.06 -1.47
N VAL A 149 9.64 -8.14 -2.40
CA VAL A 149 10.65 -8.29 -3.45
C VAL A 149 11.84 -7.45 -3.04
N GLU A 150 12.88 -8.09 -2.49
CA GLU A 150 14.12 -7.39 -2.20
C GLU A 150 14.67 -6.77 -3.49
N ALA A 151 14.96 -5.47 -3.41
CA ALA A 151 15.67 -4.76 -4.46
C ALA A 151 17.15 -5.17 -4.40
N SER A 152 17.51 -6.37 -4.85
CA SER A 152 18.92 -6.72 -4.98
C SER A 152 19.20 -7.50 -6.26
N LYS A 153 20.27 -7.01 -6.92
CA LYS A 153 20.93 -7.47 -8.16
C LYS A 153 20.09 -7.37 -9.45
N ALA A 154 19.85 -6.13 -9.88
CA ALA A 154 19.77 -5.82 -11.32
C ALA A 154 21.19 -5.64 -11.87
#